data_AF-A0A923A4B8-F1
#
_entry.id   AF-A0A923A4B8-F1
#
_cell.length_a   1.000
_cell.length_b   1.000
_cell.length_c   1.000
_cell.angle_alpha   90.00
_cell.angle_beta   90.00
_cell.angle_gamma   90.00
#
_symmetry.space_group_name_H-M   'P 1'
#
loop_
_entity.id
_entity.type
_entity.pdbx_description
1 polymer ?
#
loop_
_entity_poly.entity_id
_entity_poly.type
_entity_poly.pdbx_seq_one_letter_code
_entity_poly.pdbx_strand_id
1 'polypeptide(L)' 'GITDTAALQVIPGNLRMKKNAMERNPFKRLTVPEDVANFIFLLCMDEAAWVNGSLICVDGGECIG' A
#
# COMPACT_ATOMS: atom_id res chain seq x y z
N GLY A 1 -0.28 0.23 2.22
CA GLY A 1 -1.19 -0.64 3.00
C GLY A 1 -0.42 -1.82 3.54
N ILE A 2 -1.12 -2.83 4.06
CA ILE A 2 -0.50 -4.09 4.49
C ILE A 2 -0.17 -4.95 3.25
N THR A 3 1.10 -5.38 3.18
CA THR A 3 1.64 -6.25 2.13
C THR A 3 2.24 -7.51 2.75
N ASP A 4 1.93 -8.69 2.21
CA ASP A 4 2.50 -9.96 2.69
C ASP A 4 3.97 -10.07 2.28
N THR A 5 4.86 -9.74 3.22
CA THR A 5 6.31 -9.77 3.03
C THR A 5 6.96 -10.63 4.10
N ALA A 6 8.19 -11.08 3.87
CA ALA A 6 8.97 -11.80 4.89
C ALA A 6 9.09 -11.00 6.20
N ALA A 7 9.22 -9.67 6.09
CA ALA A 7 9.25 -8.78 7.25
C ALA A 7 7.93 -8.79 8.02
N LEU A 8 6.77 -8.76 7.34
CA LEU A 8 5.47 -8.85 8.01
C LEU A 8 5.26 -10.20 8.70
N GLN A 9 5.74 -11.29 8.09
CA GLN A 9 5.54 -12.66 8.59
C GLN A 9 6.18 -12.92 9.96
N VAL A 10 7.26 -12.23 10.29
CA VAL A 10 7.92 -12.36 11.60
C VAL A 10 7.29 -11.50 12.70
N ILE A 11 6.37 -10.59 12.36
CA ILE A 11 5.71 -9.73 13.35
C ILE A 11 4.59 -10.52 14.05
N PRO A 12 4.56 -10.55 15.40
CA PRO A 12 3.46 -11.14 16.14
C PRO A 12 2.10 -10.53 15.74
N GLY A 13 1.11 -11.39 15.49
CA GLY A 13 -0.23 -10.94 15.08
C GLY A 13 -0.38 -10.62 13.58
N ASN A 14 0.59 -10.97 12.73
CA ASN A 14 0.53 -10.70 11.29
C ASN A 14 -0.73 -11.22 10.60
N LEU A 15 -1.26 -12.38 11.02
CA LEU A 15 -2.46 -12.95 10.44
C LEU A 15 -3.68 -12.05 10.69
N ARG A 16 -3.79 -11.49 11.90
CA ARG A 16 -4.85 -10.53 12.25
C ARG A 16 -4.70 -9.23 11.48
N MET A 17 -3.46 -8.73 11.32
CA MET A 17 -3.19 -7.54 10.52
C MET A 17 -3.60 -7.73 9.05
N LYS A 18 -3.20 -8.85 8.43
CA LYS A 18 -3.58 -9.20 7.05
C LYS A 18 -5.10 -9.32 6.89
N LYS A 19 -5.78 -10.00 7.82
CA LYS A 19 -7.24 -10.14 7.80
C LYS A 19 -7.93 -8.78 7.88
N ASN A 20 -7.57 -7.95 8.86
CA ASN A 20 -8.19 -6.63 9.05
C ASN A 20 -7.94 -5.71 7.84
N ALA A 21 -6.73 -5.74 7.28
CA ALA A 21 -6.41 -4.95 6.09
C ALA A 21 -7.26 -5.35 4.88
N MET A 22 -7.42 -6.65 4.63
CA MET A 22 -8.26 -7.15 3.55
C MET A 22 -9.75 -6.82 3.74
N GLU A 23 -10.24 -6.80 4.99
CA GLU A 23 -11.61 -6.38 5.31
C GLU A 23 -11.83 -4.88 5.08
N ARG A 24 -10.89 -4.04 5.53
CA ARG A 24 -10.94 -2.58 5.41
C ARG A 24 -10.70 -2.08 4.00
N ASN A 25 -9.85 -2.76 3.22
CA ASN A 25 -9.53 -2.36 1.86
C ASN A 25 -10.79 -2.47 0.95
N PRO A 26 -11.26 -1.37 0.33
CA PRO A 26 -12.36 -1.38 -0.62
C PRO A 26 -12.26 -2.43 -1.74
N PHE A 27 -11.04 -2.73 -2.20
CA PHE A 27 -10.76 -3.73 -3.25
C PHE A 27 -10.67 -5.16 -2.73
N LYS A 28 -10.86 -5.39 -1.41
CA LYS A 28 -10.90 -6.71 -0.76
C LYS A 28 -9.65 -7.57 -1.02
N ARG A 29 -8.49 -6.91 -1.13
CA ARG A 29 -7.18 -7.56 -1.25
C ARG A 29 -6.13 -6.81 -0.45
N LEU A 30 -5.01 -7.48 -0.17
CA LEU A 30 -3.82 -6.82 0.36
C LEU A 30 -3.16 -5.96 -0.71
N THR A 31 -2.39 -4.96 -0.26
CA THR A 31 -1.46 -4.25 -1.14
C THR A 31 -0.38 -5.23 -1.57
N VAL A 32 0.03 -5.18 -2.83
CA VAL A 32 1.19 -5.93 -3.33
C VAL A 32 2.33 -4.96 -3.69
N PRO A 33 3.60 -5.40 -3.70
CA PRO A 33 4.73 -4.51 -4.02
C PRO A 33 4.55 -3.76 -5.34
N GLU A 34 3.93 -4.39 -6.33
CA GLU A 34 3.67 -3.83 -7.66
C GLU A 34 2.74 -2.61 -7.61
N ASP A 35 1.79 -2.55 -6.67
CA ASP A 35 0.90 -1.38 -6.52
C ASP A 35 1.72 -0.12 -6.19
N VAL A 36 2.68 -0.25 -5.30
CA VAL A 36 3.57 0.84 -4.86
C VAL A 36 4.59 1.15 -5.95
N ALA A 37 5.16 0.12 -6.58
CA ALA A 37 6.13 0.29 -7.67
C ALA A 37 5.52 1.04 -8.87
N ASN A 38 4.29 0.71 -9.27
CA ASN A 38 3.60 1.40 -10.35
C ASN A 38 3.39 2.89 -10.04
N PHE A 39 3.05 3.22 -8.79
CA PHE A 39 2.91 4.62 -8.38
C PHE A 39 4.24 5.37 -8.37
N ILE A 40 5.32 4.75 -7.86
CA ILE A 40 6.66 5.33 -7.91
C ILE A 40 7.09 5.55 -9.37
N PHE A 41 6.84 4.57 -10.25
CA PHE A 41 7.11 4.71 -11.67
C PHE A 41 6.42 5.94 -12.26
N LEU A 42 5.14 6.16 -11.96
CA LEU A 42 4.41 7.37 -12.39
C LEU A 42 5.06 8.65 -11.85
N LEU A 43 5.55 8.65 -10.61
CA LEU A 43 6.25 9.80 -10.04
C LEU A 43 7.62 10.07 -10.68
N CYS A 44 8.20 9.10 -11.39
CA CYS A 44 9.44 9.28 -12.14
C CYS A 44 9.22 9.85 -13.55
N MET A 45 7.98 10.03 -13.99
CA MET A 45 7.67 10.57 -15.32
C MET A 45 7.80 12.10 -15.34
N ASP A 46 8.12 12.68 -16.51
CA ASP A 46 8.30 14.12 -16.68
C ASP A 46 7.03 14.91 -16.30
N GLU A 47 5.85 14.34 -16.52
CA GLU A 47 4.56 14.92 -16.16
C GLU A 47 4.39 15.10 -14.64
N ALA A 48 5.13 14.33 -13.83
CA ALA A 48 5.13 14.43 -12.38
C ALA A 48 6.18 15.41 -11.83
N ALA A 49 6.94 16.11 -12.68
CA ALA A 49 8.08 16.94 -12.26
C ALA A 49 7.75 18.06 -11.25
N TRP A 50 6.50 18.52 -11.19
CA TRP A 50 6.05 19.52 -10.23
C TRP A 50 5.45 18.95 -8.94
N VAL A 51 5.31 17.62 -8.83
CA VAL A 51 4.77 16.95 -7.65
C VAL A 51 5.85 16.85 -6.57
N ASN A 52 5.67 17.56 -5.46
CA ASN A 52 6.56 17.49 -4.31
C ASN A 52 5.81 17.77 -2.99
N GLY A 53 6.46 17.50 -1.85
CA GLY A 53 5.96 17.86 -0.51
C GLY A 53 4.67 17.18 -0.06
N SER A 54 4.21 16.16 -0.79
CA SER A 54 2.90 15.52 -0.56
C SER A 54 3.05 14.09 -0.04
N LEU A 55 2.16 13.69 0.87
CA LEU A 55 2.00 12.30 1.30
C LEU A 55 0.86 11.68 0.50
N ILE A 56 1.15 10.60 -0.23
CA ILE A 56 0.17 9.92 -1.08
C ILE A 56 0.03 8.47 -0.60
N CYS A 57 -1.18 8.09 -0.20
CA CYS A 57 -1.49 6.74 0.27
C CYS A 57 -1.65 5.77 -0.91
N VAL A 58 -0.80 4.75 -0.97
CA VAL A 58 -0.92 3.62 -1.91
C VAL A 58 -1.29 2.37 -1.12
N ASP A 59 -2.58 2.24 -0.83
CA ASP A 59 -3.10 1.19 0.04
C ASP A 59 -4.49 0.69 -0.37
N GLY A 60 -4.96 1.06 -1.56
CA GLY A 60 -6.30 0.73 -2.04
C GLY A 60 -7.44 1.40 -1.25
N GLY A 61 -7.15 2.39 -0.40
CA GLY A 61 -8.13 3.05 0.47
C GLY A 61 -8.24 2.42 1.87
N GLU A 62 -7.32 1.52 2.23
CA GLU A 62 -7.29 0.86 3.54
C GLU A 62 -7.28 1.86 4.72
N CYS A 63 -6.60 3.00 4.60
CA CYS A 63 -6.49 3.99 5.69
C CYS A 63 -7.65 4.98 5.82
N ILE A 64 -8.68 4.91 4.95
CA ILE A 64 -9.78 5.90 4.94
C ILE A 64 -10.88 5.57 5.96
N GLY A 65 -10.85 4.38 6.59
CA GLY A 65 -11.83 3.92 7.58
C GLY A 65 -11.32 3.80 9.01
#